data_AF-A0A0N1G698-F1
#
_entry.id   AF-A0A0N1G698-F1
#
_cell.length_a   1.000
_cell.length_b   1.000
_cell.length_c   1.000
_cell.angle_alpha   90.00
_cell.angle_beta   90.00
_cell.angle_gamma   90.00
#
_symmetry.space_group_name_H-M   'P 1'
#
loop_
_entity.id
_entity.type
_entity.pdbx_description
1 polymer ?
#
loop_
_entity_poly.entity_id
_entity_poly.type
_entity_poly.pdbx_seq_one_letter_code
_entity_poly.pdbx_strand_id
1 'polypeptide(L)'
;MTYAVTGSANIPNSPHPSRKTDGSTTLWRCPTPPGRHEASDVWTYWKSPTDTIPIGPTTILARTDLVRAAPMGGLVQGEDYCAALGVTAIAPGILLPVPVYRYRKWDGQMTAEVGYDQLEAAAREHAWAYGRSLRAVLRGGEDLVRG
;
A
#
# COMPACT_ATOMS: atom_id res chain seq x y z
N MET A 1 0.77 -10.68 -16.54
CA MET A 1 1.39 -10.84 -15.21
C MET A 1 1.99 -9.49 -14.88
N THR A 2 1.31 -8.71 -14.04
CA THR A 2 1.27 -7.26 -14.31
C THR A 2 1.79 -6.39 -13.17
N TYR A 3 2.04 -6.97 -11.99
CA TYR A 3 2.95 -6.40 -11.00
C TYR A 3 3.53 -7.45 -10.05
N ALA A 4 4.77 -7.21 -9.59
CA ALA A 4 5.38 -7.92 -8.47
C ALA A 4 5.22 -7.04 -7.24
N VAL A 5 4.45 -7.51 -6.28
CA VAL A 5 4.47 -6.96 -4.93
C VAL A 5 5.53 -7.72 -4.18
N THR A 6 6.34 -7.02 -3.42
CA THR A 6 7.45 -7.65 -2.74
C THR A 6 7.23 -7.52 -1.25
N GLY A 7 7.01 -8.67 -0.62
CA GLY A 7 6.49 -8.77 0.72
C GLY A 7 7.57 -8.46 1.73
N SER A 8 7.32 -7.42 2.51
CA SER A 8 8.05 -6.99 3.70
C SER A 8 9.07 -5.88 3.45
N ALA A 9 8.85 -4.76 4.14
CA ALA A 9 9.81 -3.69 4.34
C ALA A 9 10.42 -3.84 5.74
N ASN A 10 11.61 -3.31 6.00
CA ASN A 10 12.04 -3.15 7.39
C ASN A 10 11.38 -1.91 7.99
N ILE A 11 10.31 -2.04 8.80
CA ILE A 11 9.64 -0.88 9.42
C ILE A 11 9.65 -1.05 10.94
N PRO A 12 10.30 -0.14 11.70
CA PRO A 12 10.16 -0.09 13.15
C PRO A 12 8.77 0.42 13.52
N ASN A 13 8.08 -0.26 14.44
CA ASN A 13 6.85 0.20 15.08
C ASN A 13 6.88 1.71 15.39
N SER A 14 5.80 2.43 15.12
CA SER A 14 5.53 3.74 15.76
C SER A 14 4.59 3.48 16.94
N PRO A 15 4.96 3.93 18.15
CA PRO A 15 4.77 5.34 18.51
C PRO A 15 6.04 6.00 19.08
N HIS A 16 7.15 5.94 18.32
CA HIS A 16 8.54 6.35 18.66
C HIS A 16 9.19 5.56 19.83
N PRO A 17 10.30 4.85 19.54
CA PRO A 17 11.60 5.45 19.79
C PRO A 17 12.56 5.37 18.59
N SER A 18 13.42 6.38 18.58
CA SER A 18 14.63 6.58 17.78
C SER A 18 15.38 5.32 17.37
N ARG A 19 15.98 5.39 16.16
CA ARG A 19 17.18 4.68 15.70
C ARG A 19 17.59 3.47 16.55
N LYS A 20 17.46 2.27 15.98
CA LYS A 20 18.25 1.13 16.46
C LYS A 20 19.72 1.40 16.14
N THR A 21 20.46 1.97 17.09
CA THR A 21 21.89 2.29 16.97
C THR A 21 22.75 1.04 16.83
N ASP A 22 22.21 -0.14 17.17
CA ASP A 22 22.84 -1.45 17.03
C ASP A 22 22.81 -2.02 15.60
N GLY A 23 22.19 -1.32 14.64
CA GLY A 23 22.06 -1.78 13.25
C GLY A 23 21.07 -2.94 13.05
N SER A 24 20.31 -3.32 14.07
CA SER A 24 19.33 -4.40 13.96
C SER A 24 18.14 -3.99 13.08
N THR A 25 17.60 -4.97 12.37
CA THR A 25 16.47 -4.79 11.45
C THR A 25 15.20 -5.43 12.03
N THR A 26 14.03 -4.99 11.59
CA THR A 26 12.75 -5.58 11.99
C THR A 26 11.88 -5.73 10.77
N LEU A 27 11.48 -6.97 10.52
CA LEU A 27 10.68 -7.32 9.37
C LEU A 27 9.23 -6.86 9.57
N TRP A 28 8.77 -5.91 8.75
CA TRP A 28 7.34 -5.59 8.64
C TRP A 28 6.65 -6.73 7.90
N ARG A 29 5.58 -7.27 8.47
CA ARG A 29 4.78 -8.32 7.82
C ARG A 29 3.61 -7.70 7.08
N CYS A 30 3.59 -7.88 5.78
CA CYS A 30 2.50 -7.47 4.91
C CYS A 30 1.21 -8.21 5.30
N PRO A 31 0.07 -7.52 5.52
CA PRO A 31 -1.21 -8.18 5.81
C PRO A 31 -1.73 -9.03 4.65
N THR A 32 -1.46 -8.65 3.40
CA THR A 32 -1.72 -9.50 2.24
C THR A 32 -0.77 -10.70 2.25
N PRO A 33 -1.26 -11.95 2.13
CA PRO A 33 -0.43 -13.15 2.18
C PRO A 33 0.34 -13.37 0.85
N PRO A 34 1.56 -13.95 0.86
CA PRO A 34 2.29 -14.25 -0.36
C PRO A 34 1.50 -15.14 -1.33
N GLY A 35 1.75 -14.97 -2.63
CA GLY A 35 1.08 -15.72 -3.69
C GLY A 35 0.38 -14.83 -4.72
N ARG A 36 -0.39 -15.46 -5.59
CA ARG A 36 -1.16 -14.78 -6.63
C ARG A 36 -2.45 -14.18 -6.03
N HIS A 37 -2.74 -12.94 -6.41
CA HIS A 37 -3.94 -12.21 -6.07
C HIS A 37 -4.64 -11.75 -7.34
N GLU A 38 -5.96 -11.89 -7.39
CA GLU A 38 -6.76 -11.33 -8.47
C GLU A 38 -6.89 -9.81 -8.31
N ALA A 39 -7.34 -9.18 -9.39
CA ALA A 39 -7.69 -7.77 -9.38
C ALA A 39 -8.67 -7.47 -8.22
N SER A 40 -8.38 -6.43 -7.46
CA SER A 40 -9.14 -5.98 -6.28
C SER A 40 -9.09 -6.85 -5.02
N ASP A 41 -8.31 -7.94 -4.99
CA ASP A 41 -8.17 -8.76 -3.78
C ASP A 41 -7.44 -8.03 -2.64
N VAL A 42 -6.38 -7.28 -2.97
CA VAL A 42 -5.47 -6.64 -1.99
C VAL A 42 -6.21 -5.71 -1.02
N TRP A 43 -7.15 -4.90 -1.52
CA TRP A 43 -7.93 -3.99 -0.66
C TRP A 43 -8.70 -4.74 0.43
N THR A 44 -9.14 -5.98 0.18
CA THR A 44 -9.93 -6.76 1.15
C THR A 44 -9.17 -7.15 2.42
N TYR A 45 -7.83 -7.03 2.42
CA TYR A 45 -6.98 -7.22 3.59
C TYR A 45 -6.88 -5.95 4.48
N TRP A 46 -7.42 -4.80 4.04
CA TRP A 46 -7.48 -3.57 4.83
C TRP A 46 -8.88 -3.37 5.44
N LYS A 47 -9.14 -3.98 6.61
CA LYS A 47 -10.49 -4.05 7.18
C LYS A 47 -11.02 -2.70 7.65
N SER A 48 -10.17 -1.89 8.27
CA SER A 48 -10.43 -0.51 8.69
C SER A 48 -9.31 0.42 8.22
N PRO A 49 -9.57 1.71 7.92
CA PRO A 49 -8.51 2.68 7.61
C PRO A 49 -7.45 2.81 8.72
N THR A 50 -7.82 2.48 9.97
CA THR A 50 -6.90 2.47 11.13
C THR A 50 -5.99 1.24 11.18
N ASP A 51 -6.30 0.18 10.44
CA ASP A 51 -5.49 -1.04 10.40
C ASP A 51 -4.25 -0.84 9.53
N THR A 52 -3.26 -1.72 9.72
CA THR A 52 -2.07 -1.78 8.87
C THR A 52 -2.46 -1.85 7.39
N ILE A 53 -1.83 -1.00 6.58
CA ILE A 53 -2.03 -0.99 5.13
C ILE A 53 -1.79 -2.39 4.54
N PRO A 54 -2.58 -2.80 3.53
CA PRO A 54 -2.60 -4.18 3.08
C PRO A 54 -1.33 -4.57 2.31
N ILE A 55 -0.57 -3.57 1.87
CA ILE A 55 0.57 -3.69 0.96
C ILE A 55 1.52 -2.51 1.18
N GLY A 56 2.82 -2.73 1.08
CA GLY A 56 3.80 -1.65 1.12
C GLY A 56 3.85 -0.92 -0.24
N PRO A 57 3.51 0.37 -0.33
CA PRO A 57 3.46 1.05 -1.63
C PRO A 57 4.81 1.10 -2.34
N THR A 58 5.89 1.22 -1.58
CA THR A 58 7.29 1.23 -2.08
C THR A 58 7.78 -0.12 -2.60
N THR A 59 6.95 -1.17 -2.52
CA THR A 59 7.32 -2.55 -2.86
C THR A 59 6.63 -3.04 -4.14
N ILE A 60 5.93 -2.15 -4.85
CA ILE A 60 5.18 -2.45 -6.07
C ILE A 60 6.02 -2.16 -7.30
N LEU A 61 6.20 -3.18 -8.14
CA LEU A 61 6.70 -3.04 -9.51
C LEU A 61 5.56 -3.33 -10.48
N ALA A 62 5.11 -2.36 -11.26
CA ALA A 62 3.99 -2.51 -12.18
C ALA A 62 4.32 -2.04 -13.60
N ARG A 63 3.56 -2.51 -14.59
CA ARG A 63 3.67 -2.00 -15.96
C ARG A 63 3.29 -0.52 -16.04
N THR A 64 3.96 0.21 -16.93
CA THR A 64 3.76 1.65 -17.12
C THR A 64 2.31 2.04 -17.40
N ASP A 65 1.58 1.23 -18.16
CA ASP A 65 0.17 1.49 -18.47
C ASP A 65 -0.73 1.40 -17.23
N LEU A 66 -0.46 0.45 -16.31
CA LEU A 66 -1.16 0.37 -15.04
C LEU A 66 -0.88 1.58 -14.15
N VAL A 67 0.39 2.00 -14.05
CA VAL A 67 0.79 3.16 -13.24
C VAL A 67 0.14 4.44 -13.77
N ARG A 68 0.01 4.57 -15.10
CA ARG A 68 -0.69 5.70 -15.73
C ARG A 68 -2.19 5.69 -15.47
N ALA A 69 -2.81 4.50 -15.41
CA ALA A 69 -4.24 4.34 -15.14
C ALA A 69 -4.60 4.53 -13.65
N ALA A 70 -3.64 4.28 -12.75
CA ALA A 70 -3.80 4.39 -11.30
C ALA A 70 -2.73 5.30 -10.68
N PRO A 71 -2.84 6.63 -10.85
CA PRO A 71 -1.86 7.58 -10.35
C PRO A 71 -1.89 7.69 -8.81
N MET A 72 -0.90 8.40 -8.24
CA MET A 72 -0.67 8.59 -6.80
C MET A 72 -1.82 9.28 -6.03
N GLY A 73 -2.97 9.60 -6.63
CA GLY A 73 -4.11 10.18 -5.90
C GLY A 73 -3.97 11.65 -5.44
N GLY A 74 -2.78 12.25 -5.49
CA GLY A 74 -2.57 13.69 -5.28
C GLY A 74 -2.84 14.16 -3.85
N LEU A 75 -2.63 13.29 -2.87
CA LEU A 75 -2.77 13.63 -1.45
C LEU A 75 -1.48 14.28 -0.93
N VAL A 76 -1.61 15.19 0.05
CA VAL A 76 -0.45 15.82 0.72
C VAL A 76 0.38 14.78 1.49
N GLN A 77 -0.27 13.71 1.95
CA GLN A 77 0.35 12.55 2.60
C GLN A 77 -0.40 11.28 2.20
N GLY A 78 0.29 10.13 2.19
CA GLY A 78 -0.34 8.83 1.89
C GLY A 78 -0.83 8.68 0.45
N GLU A 79 -0.34 9.51 -0.47
CA GLU A 79 -0.68 9.46 -1.90
C GLU A 79 -0.35 8.08 -2.52
N ASP A 80 0.74 7.48 -2.03
CA ASP A 80 1.20 6.16 -2.44
C ASP A 80 0.21 5.03 -2.05
N TYR A 81 -0.65 5.23 -1.06
CA TYR A 81 -1.76 4.30 -0.78
C TYR A 81 -2.74 4.21 -1.94
N CYS A 82 -3.07 5.34 -2.57
CA CYS A 82 -3.99 5.39 -3.71
C CYS A 82 -3.38 4.69 -4.93
N ALA A 83 -2.10 4.94 -5.24
CA ALA A 83 -1.43 4.21 -6.31
C ALA A 83 -1.39 2.70 -6.06
N ALA A 84 -1.05 2.29 -4.83
CA ALA A 84 -1.00 0.88 -4.46
C ALA A 84 -2.36 0.19 -4.60
N LEU A 85 -3.43 0.80 -4.09
CA LEU A 85 -4.78 0.28 -4.22
C LEU A 85 -5.28 0.31 -5.67
N GLY A 86 -4.99 1.37 -6.41
CA GLY A 86 -5.42 1.51 -7.80
C GLY A 86 -4.80 0.45 -8.70
N VAL A 87 -3.47 0.28 -8.65
CA VAL A 87 -2.75 -0.73 -9.44
C VAL A 87 -3.22 -2.15 -9.11
N THR A 88 -3.42 -2.45 -7.83
CA THR A 88 -3.88 -3.77 -7.39
C THR A 88 -5.37 -4.02 -7.62
N ALA A 89 -6.15 -2.96 -7.86
CA ALA A 89 -7.56 -3.08 -8.20
C ALA A 89 -7.79 -3.42 -9.68
N ILE A 90 -6.94 -2.93 -10.59
CA ILE A 90 -7.16 -3.00 -12.04
C ILE A 90 -6.46 -4.16 -12.74
N ALA A 91 -5.60 -4.91 -12.03
CA ALA A 91 -4.91 -6.06 -12.60
C ALA A 91 -4.60 -7.11 -11.52
N PRO A 92 -4.42 -8.39 -11.91
CA PRO A 92 -3.87 -9.40 -11.01
C PRO A 92 -2.35 -9.26 -10.86
N GLY A 93 -1.82 -9.73 -9.74
CA GLY A 93 -0.38 -9.72 -9.45
C GLY A 93 0.07 -10.83 -8.51
N ILE A 94 1.37 -10.86 -8.22
CA ILE A 94 1.97 -11.83 -7.30
C ILE A 94 2.71 -11.10 -6.19
N LEU A 95 2.42 -11.47 -4.95
CA LEU A 95 3.18 -11.09 -3.77
C LEU A 95 4.29 -12.11 -3.50
N LEU A 96 5.55 -11.67 -3.57
CA LEU A 96 6.70 -12.54 -3.29
C LEU A 96 6.85 -12.76 -1.78
N PRO A 97 7.23 -13.97 -1.33
CA PRO A 97 7.47 -14.29 0.08
C PRO A 97 8.85 -13.81 0.57
N VAL A 98 9.49 -12.88 -0.14
CA VAL A 98 10.84 -12.38 0.17
C VAL A 98 10.84 -10.86 0.40
N PRO A 99 11.55 -10.36 1.41
CA PRO A 99 11.73 -8.93 1.62
C PRO A 99 12.64 -8.37 0.53
N VAL A 100 12.22 -7.29 -0.12
CA VAL A 100 13.07 -6.63 -1.15
C VAL A 100 13.37 -5.17 -0.84
N TYR A 101 12.71 -4.59 0.16
CA TYR A 101 12.86 -3.18 0.50
C TYR A 101 13.38 -3.02 1.91
N ARG A 102 14.43 -2.21 2.07
CA ARG A 102 14.98 -1.83 3.37
C ARG A 102 14.75 -0.34 3.57
N TYR A 103 13.91 -0.01 4.54
CA TYR A 103 13.66 1.37 4.92
C TYR A 103 14.51 1.74 6.13
N ARG A 104 15.15 2.91 6.08
CA ARG A 104 15.93 3.47 7.20
C ARG A 104 15.21 4.69 7.75
N LYS A 105 14.67 4.59 8.96
CA LYS A 105 14.22 5.75 9.73
C LYS A 105 15.42 6.58 10.20
N TRP A 106 15.33 7.90 10.06
CA TRP A 106 16.35 8.84 10.55
C TRP A 106 15.69 10.14 11.00
N ASP A 107 16.34 10.89 11.90
CA ASP A 107 15.65 11.94 12.69
C ASP A 107 15.18 13.16 11.88
N GLY A 108 15.77 13.44 10.72
CA GLY A 108 15.34 14.54 9.84
C GLY A 108 14.45 14.11 8.69
N GLN A 109 13.88 12.90 8.73
CA GLN A 109 12.88 12.50 7.74
C GLN A 109 11.57 13.27 7.99
N MET A 110 10.84 13.57 6.91
CA MET A 110 9.55 14.27 6.97
C MET A 110 8.55 13.59 7.94
N THR A 111 8.55 12.26 8.01
CA THR A 111 7.68 11.48 8.91
C THR A 111 8.04 11.60 10.40
N ALA A 112 9.12 12.30 10.75
CA ALA A 112 9.50 12.62 12.13
C ALA A 112 9.15 14.07 12.52
N GLU A 113 8.61 14.87 11.59
CA GLU A 113 8.23 16.25 11.88
C GLU A 113 7.01 16.32 12.82
N VAL A 114 7.02 17.33 13.70
CA VAL A 114 5.89 17.59 14.61
C VAL A 114 4.65 17.91 13.77
N GLY A 115 3.58 17.15 14.01
CA GLY A 115 2.33 17.33 13.28
C GLY A 115 2.24 16.55 11.98
N TYR A 116 3.26 15.74 11.62
CA TYR A 116 3.18 14.85 10.46
C TYR A 116 1.91 13.99 10.50
N ASP A 117 1.59 13.41 11.66
CA ASP A 117 0.44 12.50 11.82
C ASP A 117 -0.93 13.19 11.74
N GLN A 118 -1.01 14.53 11.65
CA GLN A 118 -2.27 15.27 11.65
C GLN A 118 -3.17 14.93 10.45
N LEU A 119 -2.58 14.67 9.29
CA LEU A 119 -3.32 14.36 8.06
C LEU A 119 -3.30 12.87 7.71
N GLU A 120 -2.48 12.05 8.38
CA GLU A 120 -2.34 10.63 8.06
C GLU A 120 -3.69 9.88 8.19
N ALA A 121 -4.44 10.15 9.26
CA ALA A 121 -5.75 9.52 9.47
C ALA A 121 -6.72 9.83 8.31
N ALA A 122 -6.82 11.10 7.91
CA ALA A 122 -7.67 11.53 6.81
C ALA A 122 -7.20 10.95 5.46
N ALA A 123 -5.88 10.89 5.22
CA ALA A 123 -5.32 10.26 4.03
C ALA A 123 -5.64 8.75 3.96
N ARG A 124 -5.56 8.05 5.10
CA ARG A 124 -5.90 6.63 5.19
C ARG A 124 -7.38 6.37 4.99
N GLU A 125 -8.25 7.20 5.57
CA GLU A 125 -9.69 7.15 5.32
C GLU A 125 -10.01 7.36 3.84
N HIS A 126 -9.40 8.36 3.20
CA HIS A 126 -9.55 8.62 1.78
C HIS A 126 -9.12 7.42 0.93
N ALA A 127 -7.91 6.90 1.15
CA ALA A 127 -7.38 5.77 0.40
C ALA A 127 -8.24 4.50 0.60
N TRP A 128 -8.68 4.23 1.83
CA TRP A 128 -9.57 3.11 2.13
C TRP A 128 -10.90 3.23 1.38
N ALA A 129 -11.52 4.42 1.39
CA ALA A 129 -12.77 4.71 0.67
C ALA A 129 -12.60 4.66 -0.85
N TYR A 130 -11.44 5.11 -1.36
CA TYR A 130 -11.05 5.00 -2.76
C TYR A 130 -11.01 3.53 -3.20
N GLY A 131 -10.29 2.67 -2.48
CA GLY A 131 -10.22 1.24 -2.80
C GLY A 131 -11.57 0.54 -2.73
N ARG A 132 -12.40 0.89 -1.73
CA ARG A 132 -13.78 0.37 -1.60
C ARG A 132 -14.61 0.71 -2.84
N SER A 133 -14.60 1.97 -3.23
CA SER A 133 -15.41 2.49 -4.35
C SER A 133 -14.93 1.94 -5.67
N LEU A 134 -13.61 1.91 -5.90
CA LEU A 134 -13.01 1.39 -7.13
C LEU A 134 -13.36 -0.08 -7.33
N ARG A 135 -13.24 -0.89 -6.28
CA ARG A 135 -13.63 -2.30 -6.33
C ARG A 135 -15.13 -2.49 -6.64
N ALA A 136 -16.00 -1.65 -6.08
CA ALA A 136 -17.44 -1.72 -6.35
C ALA A 136 -17.74 -1.42 -7.83
N VAL A 137 -17.12 -0.39 -8.39
CA VAL A 137 -17.28 -0.02 -9.81
C VAL A 137 -16.77 -1.12 -10.73
N LEU A 138 -15.58 -1.66 -10.48
CA LEU A 138 -14.98 -2.68 -11.33
C LEU A 138 -15.81 -3.97 -11.35
N ARG A 139 -16.37 -4.38 -10.21
CA ARG A 139 -17.29 -5.53 -10.17
C ARG A 139 -18.62 -5.27 -10.88
N GLY A 140 -19.22 -4.10 -10.67
CA GLY A 140 -20.45 -3.73 -11.39
C GLY A 140 -20.25 -3.60 -12.90
N GLY A 141 -19.04 -3.22 -13.34
CA GLY A 141 -18.67 -3.20 -14.75
C GLY A 141 -18.52 -4.59 -15.37
N GLU A 142 -18.07 -5.60 -14.62
CA GLU A 142 -18.01 -6.98 -15.09
C GLU A 142 -19.42 -7.55 -15.37
N ASP A 143 -20.40 -7.19 -14.55
CA ASP A 143 -21.79 -7.59 -14.74
C ASP A 143 -22.42 -6.96 -15.99
N LEU A 144 -22.04 -5.72 -16.33
CA LEU A 144 -22.52 -5.01 -17.52
C LEU A 144 -21.88 -5.49 -18.83
N VAL A 145 -20.67 -6.05 -18.79
CA VAL A 145 -19.96 -6.57 -19.99
C VAL A 145 -20.36 -8.01 -20.32
N ARG A 146 -20.96 -8.73 -19.37
CA ARG A 146 -21.38 -10.13 -19.52
C ARG A 146 -22.89 -10.33 -19.77
N GLY A 147 -23.68 -9.26 -19.79
CA GLY A 147 -25.10 -9.26 -20.17
C GLY A 147 -25.29 -8.85 -21.62
#